data_AF-A0A3Q2CY85-F1
#
_entry.id   AF-A0A3Q2CY85-F1
#
_cell.length_a   1.000
_cell.length_b   1.000
_cell.length_c   1.000
_cell.angle_alpha   90.00
_cell.angle_beta   90.00
_cell.angle_gamma   90.00
#
_symmetry.space_group_name_H-M   'P 1'
#
loop_
_entity.id
_entity.type
_entity.pdbx_description
1 polymer ?
#
loop_
_entity_poly.entity_id
_entity_poly.type
_entity_poly.pdbx_seq_one_letter_code
_entity_poly.pdbx_strand_id
1 'polypeptide(L)'
;MSLTSRLFEERYVMLNKPHLIVLTFSFFSQIVNFTYEFRDAPLFNIWVGPIPFVVLFHAETVEVFLSNPVHLDKAFAYKFLHPWLGTGLLTSTGKKWRQRRKILTPTFHFSILTDFLQVMNEQAEILVEKLEKKAGKGSFNCFSDITLCALDIICETAMGRKIYAQSDSESEYVKCVYRMSDIVSHRQRTPWFWPDFIYYFFGEGKKHDKTLKILHSFTYKVIKERSENLSYIESDSDSENFKKKRQAFLDMLLKTTDEDGNKLTHQDIQEEVDTFMFEVSGETCS
;
A
#
# COMPACT_ATOMS: atom_id res chain seq x y z
N MET A 1 -6.08 -12.43 -41.74
CA MET A 1 -7.18 -12.42 -40.77
C MET A 1 -7.43 -13.87 -40.36
N SER A 2 -6.64 -14.35 -39.40
CA SER A 2 -6.53 -15.78 -39.07
C SER A 2 -7.70 -16.25 -38.22
N LEU A 3 -8.09 -17.51 -38.36
CA LEU A 3 -9.16 -18.20 -37.62
C LEU A 3 -9.14 -18.00 -36.09
N THR A 4 -8.01 -17.60 -35.52
CA THR A 4 -7.88 -17.20 -34.11
C THR A 4 -8.70 -15.97 -33.71
N SER A 5 -8.96 -15.02 -34.62
CA SER A 5 -9.78 -13.85 -34.30
C SER A 5 -11.28 -14.16 -34.26
N ARG A 6 -11.75 -15.20 -34.96
CA ARG A 6 -13.16 -15.65 -34.91
C ARG A 6 -13.47 -16.47 -33.66
N LEU A 7 -12.54 -17.30 -33.19
CA LEU A 7 -12.70 -18.04 -31.93
C LEU A 7 -12.66 -17.12 -30.69
N PHE A 8 -12.08 -15.92 -30.82
CA PHE A 8 -12.07 -14.92 -29.77
C PHE A 8 -13.39 -14.12 -29.67
N GLU A 9 -14.27 -14.16 -30.66
CA GLU A 9 -15.59 -13.51 -30.58
C GLU A 9 -16.70 -14.45 -30.08
N GLU A 10 -16.60 -15.77 -30.33
CA GLU A 10 -17.71 -16.70 -30.05
C GLU A 10 -17.80 -17.20 -28.59
N ARG A 11 -16.80 -16.93 -27.74
CA ARG A 11 -16.79 -17.37 -26.32
C ARG A 11 -16.86 -16.27 -25.28
N TYR A 12 -16.84 -15.01 -25.69
CA TYR A 12 -16.94 -13.88 -24.76
C TYR A 12 -18.30 -13.22 -24.92
N VAL A 13 -19.12 -13.29 -23.87
CA VAL A 13 -20.29 -12.43 -23.78
C VAL A 13 -19.77 -11.01 -23.55
N MET A 14 -19.48 -10.30 -24.65
CA MET A 14 -19.26 -8.85 -24.65
C MET A 14 -20.57 -8.18 -24.29
N LEU A 15 -20.85 -8.06 -22.99
CA LEU A 15 -21.98 -7.30 -22.48
C LEU A 15 -21.71 -5.81 -22.70
N ASN A 16 -22.06 -5.36 -23.90
CA ASN A 16 -22.16 -3.96 -24.29
C ASN A 16 -23.45 -3.34 -23.72
N LYS A 17 -23.78 -3.65 -22.46
CA LYS A 17 -24.88 -3.02 -21.73
C LYS A 17 -24.26 -2.10 -20.68
N PRO A 18 -24.51 -0.79 -20.71
CA PRO A 18 -24.12 0.10 -19.62
C PRO A 18 -25.01 -0.22 -18.41
N HIS A 19 -24.69 -1.28 -17.68
CA HIS A 19 -25.16 -1.40 -16.31
C HIS A 19 -24.60 -0.17 -15.59
N LEU A 20 -25.50 0.67 -15.07
CA LEU A 20 -25.17 1.90 -14.40
C LEU A 20 -24.41 1.55 -13.12
N ILE A 21 -23.10 1.42 -13.22
CA ILE A 21 -22.25 1.15 -12.06
C ILE A 21 -22.33 2.40 -11.20
N VAL A 22 -22.95 2.24 -10.04
CA VAL A 22 -23.03 3.32 -9.07
C VAL A 22 -21.69 3.32 -8.35
N LEU A 23 -20.85 4.30 -8.68
CA LEU A 23 -19.48 4.50 -8.18
C LEU A 23 -19.40 4.91 -6.70
N THR A 24 -20.41 4.57 -5.90
CA THR A 24 -20.54 4.92 -4.48
C THR A 24 -19.97 3.81 -3.59
N PHE A 25 -20.21 3.89 -2.28
CA PHE A 25 -19.75 2.93 -1.26
C PHE A 25 -20.06 1.46 -1.61
N SER A 26 -21.11 1.21 -2.41
CA SER A 26 -21.52 -0.13 -2.85
C SER A 26 -20.80 -0.65 -4.10
N PHE A 27 -19.81 0.06 -4.66
CA PHE A 27 -19.13 -0.34 -5.91
C PHE A 27 -18.58 -1.78 -5.85
N PHE A 28 -17.88 -2.14 -4.77
CA PHE A 28 -17.34 -3.49 -4.60
C PHE A 28 -18.45 -4.53 -4.46
N SER A 29 -19.50 -4.24 -3.70
CA SER A 29 -20.65 -5.13 -3.57
C SER A 29 -21.37 -5.34 -4.91
N GLN A 30 -21.41 -4.33 -5.78
CA GLN A 30 -21.93 -4.47 -7.14
C GLN A 30 -21.05 -5.39 -7.99
N ILE A 31 -19.72 -5.24 -7.93
CA ILE A 31 -18.79 -6.15 -8.62
C ILE A 31 -19.00 -7.59 -8.16
N VAL A 32 -19.10 -7.80 -6.85
CA VAL A 32 -19.34 -9.14 -6.28
C VAL A 32 -20.71 -9.68 -6.71
N ASN A 33 -21.75 -8.86 -6.75
CA ASN A 33 -23.05 -9.31 -7.28
C ASN A 33 -22.96 -9.70 -8.76
N PHE A 34 -22.20 -8.97 -9.57
CA PHE A 34 -21.96 -9.33 -10.97
C PHE A 34 -21.18 -10.64 -11.11
N THR A 35 -20.23 -10.96 -10.23
CA THR A 35 -19.56 -12.27 -10.28
C THR A 35 -20.51 -13.43 -9.97
N TYR A 36 -21.54 -13.21 -9.15
CA TYR A 36 -22.61 -14.19 -8.93
C TYR A 36 -23.57 -14.29 -10.13
N GLU A 37 -23.93 -13.17 -10.74
CA GLU A 37 -24.84 -13.12 -11.90
C GLU A 37 -24.21 -13.74 -13.15
N PHE A 38 -22.92 -13.49 -13.39
CA PHE A 38 -22.18 -13.97 -14.57
C PHE A 38 -21.33 -15.20 -14.30
N ARG A 39 -21.69 -16.01 -13.29
CA ARG A 39 -20.90 -17.18 -12.85
C ARG A 39 -20.62 -18.22 -13.93
N ASP A 40 -21.44 -18.26 -14.98
CA ASP A 40 -21.27 -19.20 -16.10
C ASP A 40 -20.27 -18.72 -17.15
N ALA A 41 -19.83 -17.45 -17.10
CA ALA A 41 -18.85 -16.87 -18.01
C ALA A 41 -17.47 -16.83 -17.35
N PRO A 42 -16.37 -17.12 -18.08
CA PRO A 42 -15.02 -17.16 -17.49
C PRO A 42 -14.50 -15.78 -17.03
N LEU A 43 -14.99 -14.70 -17.67
CA LEU A 43 -14.70 -13.31 -17.34
C LEU A 43 -15.82 -12.40 -17.84
N PHE A 44 -15.86 -11.16 -17.36
CA PHE A 44 -16.72 -10.11 -17.89
C PHE A 44 -16.01 -8.77 -17.93
N ASN A 45 -16.56 -7.82 -18.68
CA ASN A 45 -16.01 -6.47 -18.83
C ASN A 45 -16.93 -5.44 -18.16
N ILE A 46 -16.34 -4.56 -17.36
CA ILE A 46 -17.00 -3.45 -16.68
C ILE A 46 -16.44 -2.14 -17.25
N TRP A 47 -17.31 -1.23 -17.67
CA TRP A 47 -16.89 0.11 -18.07
C TRP A 47 -16.94 1.08 -16.90
N VAL A 48 -15.79 1.62 -16.52
CA VAL A 48 -15.69 2.66 -15.49
C VAL A 48 -15.30 3.97 -16.16
N GLY A 49 -16.32 4.79 -16.46
CA GLY A 49 -16.14 5.95 -17.34
C GLY A 49 -15.69 5.52 -18.74
N PRO A 50 -14.60 6.10 -19.29
CA PRO A 50 -14.10 5.74 -20.61
C PRO A 50 -13.14 4.54 -20.62
N ILE A 51 -12.82 3.94 -19.46
CA ILE A 51 -11.84 2.85 -19.37
C ILE A 51 -12.55 1.51 -19.12
N PRO A 52 -12.29 0.48 -19.95
CA PRO A 52 -12.78 -0.87 -19.71
C PRO A 52 -11.92 -1.61 -18.67
N PHE A 53 -12.58 -2.31 -17.75
CA PHE A 53 -11.98 -3.16 -16.73
C PHE A 53 -12.44 -4.60 -16.95
N VAL A 54 -11.50 -5.47 -17.30
CA VAL A 54 -11.76 -6.91 -17.41
C VAL A 54 -11.66 -7.54 -16.02
N VAL A 55 -12.77 -8.13 -15.56
CA VAL A 55 -12.84 -8.81 -14.26
C VAL A 55 -12.65 -10.31 -14.47
N LEU A 56 -11.56 -10.82 -13.90
CA LEU A 56 -11.23 -12.25 -13.85
C LEU A 56 -11.61 -12.77 -12.47
N PHE A 57 -12.46 -13.80 -12.41
CA PHE A 57 -12.96 -14.34 -11.14
C PHE A 57 -13.01 -15.88 -11.10
N HIS A 58 -12.72 -16.55 -12.22
CA HIS A 58 -12.48 -18.00 -12.25
C HIS A 58 -10.99 -18.31 -12.11
N ALA A 59 -10.66 -19.26 -11.23
CA ALA A 59 -9.28 -19.64 -10.92
C ALA A 59 -8.46 -20.02 -12.17
N GLU A 60 -9.05 -20.81 -13.08
CA GLU A 60 -8.42 -21.24 -14.33
C GLU A 60 -8.01 -20.06 -15.23
N THR A 61 -8.84 -19.01 -15.27
CA THR A 61 -8.53 -17.82 -16.09
C THR A 61 -7.51 -16.94 -15.38
N VAL A 62 -7.63 -16.77 -14.05
CA VAL A 62 -6.68 -15.99 -13.24
C VAL A 62 -5.27 -16.59 -13.31
N GLU A 63 -5.14 -17.91 -13.24
CA GLU A 63 -3.85 -18.61 -13.32
C GLU A 63 -3.11 -18.30 -14.63
N VAL A 64 -3.78 -18.37 -15.77
CA VAL A 64 -3.19 -18.09 -17.08
C VAL A 64 -2.63 -16.66 -17.16
N PHE A 65 -3.34 -15.68 -16.59
CA PHE A 65 -2.91 -14.29 -16.58
C PHE A 65 -1.79 -14.01 -15.57
N LEU A 66 -1.88 -14.53 -14.34
CA LEU A 66 -0.87 -14.29 -13.31
C LEU A 66 0.44 -15.04 -13.57
N SER A 67 0.39 -16.17 -14.29
CA SER A 67 1.58 -16.95 -14.65
C SER A 67 2.37 -16.31 -15.80
N ASN A 68 1.75 -15.44 -16.60
CA ASN A 68 2.38 -14.85 -17.77
C ASN A 68 3.02 -13.49 -17.43
N PRO A 69 4.36 -13.37 -17.46
CA PRO A 69 5.06 -12.15 -17.09
C PRO A 69 4.81 -10.96 -18.03
N VAL A 70 4.25 -11.19 -19.22
CA VAL A 70 3.96 -10.14 -20.21
C VAL A 70 2.77 -9.27 -19.81
N HIS A 71 1.85 -9.77 -18.98
CA HIS A 71 0.62 -9.05 -18.57
C HIS A 71 0.66 -8.55 -17.12
N LEU A 72 1.84 -8.49 -16.50
CA LEU A 72 2.00 -8.07 -15.11
C LEU A 72 2.17 -6.55 -14.93
N ASP A 73 1.98 -5.77 -15.98
CA ASP A 73 1.97 -4.32 -15.86
C ASP A 73 0.81 -3.86 -14.96
N LYS A 74 1.12 -2.93 -14.07
CA LYS A 74 0.16 -2.43 -13.08
C LYS A 74 -0.98 -1.69 -13.77
N ALA A 75 -2.20 -1.90 -13.28
CA ALA A 75 -3.39 -1.26 -13.81
C ALA A 75 -3.30 0.28 -13.73
N PHE A 76 -4.06 0.97 -14.57
CA PHE A 76 -4.12 2.44 -14.59
C PHE A 76 -4.39 3.06 -13.21
N ALA A 77 -5.15 2.39 -12.35
CA ALA A 77 -5.46 2.83 -10.99
C ALA A 77 -4.22 3.04 -10.10
N TYR A 78 -3.11 2.34 -10.37
CA TYR A 78 -1.84 2.53 -9.64
C TYR A 78 -1.21 3.89 -9.94
N LYS A 79 -1.59 4.56 -11.03
CA LYS A 79 -1.08 5.91 -11.34
C LYS A 79 -1.48 6.95 -10.28
N PHE A 80 -2.61 6.73 -9.61
CA PHE A 80 -3.06 7.61 -8.53
C PHE A 80 -2.23 7.45 -7.24
N LEU A 81 -1.48 6.35 -7.11
CA LEU A 81 -0.56 6.11 -6.00
C LEU A 81 0.84 6.68 -6.24
N HIS A 82 1.25 6.91 -7.50
CA HIS A 82 2.58 7.44 -7.82
C HIS A 82 2.94 8.74 -7.11
N PRO A 83 2.05 9.73 -6.92
CA PRO A 83 2.40 10.93 -6.17
C PRO A 83 2.81 10.64 -4.72
N TRP A 84 2.24 9.59 -4.12
CA TRP A 84 2.54 9.19 -2.75
C TRP A 84 3.72 8.23 -2.66
N LEU A 85 3.63 7.09 -3.35
CA LEU A 85 4.56 5.97 -3.20
C LEU A 85 5.71 6.01 -4.22
N GLY A 86 5.67 6.96 -5.14
CA GLY A 86 6.59 7.02 -6.28
C GLY A 86 6.51 5.75 -7.13
N THR A 87 7.68 5.24 -7.49
CA THR A 87 7.86 3.99 -8.24
C THR A 87 8.55 2.92 -7.39
N GLY A 88 8.09 2.75 -6.14
CA GLY A 88 8.52 1.70 -5.22
C GLY A 88 8.01 0.30 -5.58
N LEU A 89 8.11 -0.67 -4.67
CA LEU A 89 7.76 -2.07 -4.93
C LEU A 89 6.33 -2.28 -5.46
N LEU A 90 5.35 -1.54 -4.93
CA LEU A 90 3.93 -1.73 -5.28
C LEU A 90 3.59 -1.23 -6.69
N THR A 91 4.21 -0.12 -7.11
CA THR A 91 3.85 0.65 -8.31
C THR A 91 4.85 0.51 -9.46
N SER A 92 6.06 -0.03 -9.21
CA SER A 92 7.06 -0.29 -10.24
C SER A 92 6.73 -1.51 -11.11
N THR A 93 7.32 -1.53 -12.31
CA THR A 93 7.20 -2.64 -13.28
C THR A 93 8.57 -3.07 -13.81
N GLY A 94 8.61 -4.20 -14.52
CA GLY A 94 9.78 -4.65 -15.28
C GLY A 94 11.04 -4.85 -14.45
N LYS A 95 12.17 -4.27 -14.91
CA LYS A 95 13.49 -4.44 -14.30
C LYS A 95 13.56 -3.81 -12.90
N LYS A 96 13.04 -2.59 -12.73
CA LYS A 96 13.06 -1.87 -11.43
C LYS A 96 12.35 -2.69 -10.35
N TRP A 97 11.17 -3.23 -10.66
CA TRP A 97 10.43 -4.08 -9.73
C TRP A 97 11.22 -5.33 -9.31
N ARG A 98 11.84 -6.04 -10.27
CA ARG A 98 12.62 -7.25 -9.97
C ARG A 98 13.80 -6.94 -9.05
N GLN A 99 14.50 -5.84 -9.33
CA GLN A 99 15.63 -5.34 -8.55
C GLN A 99 15.21 -4.97 -7.12
N ARG A 100 14.14 -4.17 -6.96
CA ARG A 100 13.56 -3.83 -5.66
C ARG A 100 13.15 -5.08 -4.89
N ARG A 101 12.40 -6.00 -5.51
CA ARG A 101 11.97 -7.24 -4.87
C ARG A 101 13.15 -8.08 -4.39
N LYS A 102 14.21 -8.20 -5.18
CA LYS A 102 15.42 -8.94 -4.80
C LYS A 102 16.14 -8.32 -3.60
N ILE A 103 16.22 -7.00 -3.55
CA ILE A 103 16.79 -6.25 -2.42
C ILE A 103 15.95 -6.39 -1.14
N LEU A 104 14.62 -6.38 -1.29
CA LEU A 104 13.69 -6.35 -0.16
C LEU A 104 13.37 -7.74 0.42
N THR A 105 13.33 -8.79 -0.39
CA THR A 105 12.93 -10.14 0.06
C THR A 105 13.74 -10.65 1.28
N PRO A 106 15.08 -10.45 1.38
CA PRO A 106 15.85 -10.86 2.55
C PRO A 106 15.43 -10.17 3.85
N THR A 107 14.84 -8.98 3.78
CA THR A 107 14.38 -8.23 4.97
C THR A 107 13.17 -8.87 5.65
N PHE A 108 12.47 -9.77 4.94
CA PHE A 108 11.32 -10.54 5.45
C PHE A 108 11.72 -11.97 5.84
N HIS A 109 13.02 -12.25 6.00
CA HIS A 109 13.48 -13.53 6.49
C HIS A 109 13.06 -13.73 7.96
N PHE A 110 12.74 -14.98 8.34
CA PHE A 110 12.16 -15.33 9.65
C PHE A 110 12.98 -14.81 10.85
N SER A 111 14.30 -14.76 10.71
CA SER A 111 15.21 -14.21 11.73
C SER A 111 14.91 -12.75 12.07
N ILE A 112 14.56 -11.93 11.08
CA ILE A 112 14.25 -10.50 11.25
C ILE A 112 12.82 -10.34 11.76
N LEU A 113 11.89 -11.16 11.27
CA LEU A 113 10.50 -11.18 11.76
C LEU A 113 10.42 -11.50 13.26
N THR A 114 11.38 -12.29 13.78
CA THR A 114 11.46 -12.59 15.21
C THR A 114 11.70 -11.33 16.05
N ASP A 115 12.47 -10.37 15.55
CA ASP A 115 12.68 -9.08 16.21
C ASP A 115 11.41 -8.21 16.18
N PHE A 116 10.59 -8.35 15.14
CA PHE A 116 9.31 -7.65 15.02
C PHE A 116 8.25 -8.19 15.97
N LEU A 117 8.29 -9.48 16.34
CA LEU A 117 7.36 -10.07 17.31
C LEU A 117 7.39 -9.34 18.66
N GLN A 118 8.56 -8.87 19.08
CA GLN A 118 8.67 -8.11 20.32
C GLN A 118 7.87 -6.80 20.26
N VAL A 119 7.96 -6.08 19.13
CA VAL A 119 7.17 -4.86 18.89
C VAL A 119 5.68 -5.19 18.78
N MET A 120 5.32 -6.26 18.07
CA MET A 120 3.92 -6.68 17.95
C MET A 120 3.30 -6.98 19.32
N ASN A 121 4.03 -7.68 20.20
CA ASN A 121 3.56 -7.98 21.55
C ASN A 121 3.40 -6.70 22.39
N GLU A 122 4.38 -5.80 22.39
CA GLU A 122 4.30 -4.52 23.10
C GLU A 122 3.09 -3.69 22.67
N GLN A 123 2.82 -3.61 21.36
CA GLN A 123 1.67 -2.86 20.84
C GLN A 123 0.33 -3.59 21.07
N ALA A 124 0.33 -4.92 21.04
CA ALA A 124 -0.84 -5.75 21.35
C ALA A 124 -1.24 -5.65 22.82
N GLU A 125 -0.30 -5.57 23.76
CA GLU A 125 -0.59 -5.34 25.18
C GLU A 125 -1.35 -4.01 25.37
N ILE A 126 -0.90 -2.93 24.73
CA ILE A 126 -1.58 -1.63 24.76
C ILE A 126 -3.00 -1.73 24.17
N LEU A 127 -3.17 -2.49 23.08
CA LEU A 127 -4.48 -2.73 22.49
C LEU A 127 -5.39 -3.49 23.47
N VAL A 128 -4.90 -4.54 24.12
CA VAL A 128 -5.66 -5.33 25.10
C VAL A 128 -6.12 -4.44 26.27
N GLU A 129 -5.23 -3.61 26.84
CA GLU A 129 -5.60 -2.68 27.91
C GLU A 129 -6.73 -1.72 27.52
N LYS A 130 -6.79 -1.31 26.26
CA LYS A 130 -7.86 -0.45 25.74
C LYS A 130 -9.16 -1.22 25.54
N LEU A 131 -9.08 -2.44 25.03
CA LEU A 131 -10.25 -3.29 24.81
C LEU A 131 -10.86 -3.74 26.14
N GLU A 132 -10.05 -4.01 27.17
CA GLU A 132 -10.52 -4.29 28.53
C GLU A 132 -11.39 -3.16 29.09
N LYS A 133 -11.02 -1.90 28.86
CA LYS A 133 -11.82 -0.73 29.29
C LYS A 133 -13.18 -0.65 28.60
N LYS A 134 -13.35 -1.31 27.45
CA LYS A 134 -14.61 -1.39 26.68
C LYS A 134 -15.35 -2.70 26.94
N ALA A 135 -14.72 -3.69 27.56
CA ALA A 135 -15.33 -4.96 27.90
C ALA A 135 -16.52 -4.78 28.86
N GLY A 136 -17.57 -5.58 28.67
CA GLY A 136 -18.79 -5.53 29.49
C GLY A 136 -19.72 -4.35 29.23
N LYS A 137 -19.37 -3.42 28.31
CA LYS A 137 -20.19 -2.22 27.99
C LYS A 137 -21.09 -2.38 26.75
N GLY A 138 -21.20 -3.60 26.22
CA GLY A 138 -21.98 -3.92 25.01
C GLY A 138 -21.13 -4.05 23.75
N SER A 139 -21.78 -4.17 22.59
CA SER A 139 -21.11 -4.26 21.29
C SER A 139 -20.48 -2.92 20.91
N PHE A 140 -19.23 -2.95 20.45
CA PHE A 140 -18.54 -1.77 19.94
C PHE A 140 -17.75 -2.13 18.68
N ASN A 141 -17.40 -1.12 17.88
CA ASN A 141 -16.55 -1.31 16.71
C ASN A 141 -15.07 -1.28 17.14
N CYS A 142 -14.38 -2.41 17.06
CA CYS A 142 -12.96 -2.52 17.39
C CYS A 142 -12.02 -2.18 16.22
N PHE A 143 -12.56 -1.96 15.02
CA PHE A 143 -11.78 -1.71 13.80
C PHE A 143 -10.80 -0.56 13.98
N SER A 144 -11.28 0.59 14.49
CA SER A 144 -10.41 1.75 14.74
C SER A 144 -9.30 1.46 15.75
N ASP A 145 -9.53 0.62 16.77
CA ASP A 145 -8.50 0.29 17.75
C ASP A 145 -7.42 -0.61 17.12
N ILE A 146 -7.86 -1.59 16.31
CA ILE A 146 -6.96 -2.53 15.61
C ILE A 146 -6.11 -1.79 14.58
N THR A 147 -6.70 -0.89 13.79
CA THR A 147 -5.96 -0.12 12.79
C THR A 147 -4.90 0.78 13.43
N LEU A 148 -5.21 1.45 14.55
CA LEU A 148 -4.22 2.28 15.25
C LEU A 148 -3.08 1.43 15.82
N CYS A 149 -3.38 0.22 16.31
CA CYS A 149 -2.37 -0.74 16.76
C CYS A 149 -1.47 -1.18 15.59
N ALA A 150 -2.05 -1.56 14.46
CA ALA A 150 -1.30 -1.93 13.26
C ALA A 150 -0.40 -0.79 12.77
N LEU A 151 -0.90 0.44 12.82
CA LEU A 151 -0.14 1.63 12.44
C LEU A 151 1.05 1.89 13.38
N ASP A 152 0.90 1.67 14.68
CA ASP A 152 2.02 1.75 15.63
C ASP A 152 3.06 0.64 15.38
N ILE A 153 2.61 -0.60 15.14
CA ILE A 153 3.48 -1.74 14.83
C ILE A 153 4.32 -1.44 13.59
N ILE A 154 3.69 -0.99 12.49
CA ILE A 154 4.44 -0.74 11.25
C ILE A 154 5.34 0.49 11.36
N CYS A 155 4.93 1.55 12.04
CA CYS A 155 5.81 2.70 12.28
C CYS A 155 7.06 2.30 13.07
N GLU A 156 6.90 1.45 14.07
CA GLU A 156 8.01 1.03 14.92
C GLU A 156 8.89 -0.02 14.22
N THR A 157 8.32 -0.98 13.50
CA THR A 157 9.08 -2.02 12.78
C THR A 157 9.70 -1.52 11.47
N ALA A 158 8.97 -0.73 10.68
CA ALA A 158 9.45 -0.25 9.39
C ALA A 158 10.34 0.98 9.51
N MET A 159 9.87 2.01 10.22
CA MET A 159 10.57 3.29 10.37
C MET A 159 11.43 3.37 11.64
N GLY A 160 11.26 2.45 12.59
CA GLY A 160 12.01 2.49 13.84
C GLY A 160 11.57 3.62 14.78
N ARG A 161 10.33 4.13 14.66
CA ARG A 161 9.85 5.25 15.46
C ARG A 161 8.49 4.96 16.08
N LYS A 162 8.38 5.17 17.39
CA LYS A 162 7.10 5.14 18.10
C LYS A 162 6.32 6.40 17.79
N ILE A 163 5.16 6.26 17.15
CA ILE A 163 4.26 7.40 16.85
C ILE A 163 3.13 7.53 17.87
N TYR A 164 2.89 6.49 18.67
CA TYR A 164 1.87 6.44 19.71
C TYR A 164 0.45 6.69 19.15
N ALA A 165 0.16 6.17 17.96
CA ALA A 165 -1.14 6.32 17.30
C ALA A 165 -2.29 5.78 18.16
N GLN A 166 -2.04 4.74 18.94
CA GLN A 166 -3.01 4.25 19.91
C GLN A 166 -3.35 5.32 20.97
N SER A 167 -2.37 6.05 21.50
CA SER A 167 -2.63 7.04 22.56
C SER A 167 -3.09 8.40 22.01
N ASP A 168 -2.54 8.82 20.87
CA ASP A 168 -2.83 10.07 20.19
C ASP A 168 -3.28 9.82 18.74
N SER A 169 -4.51 9.31 18.61
CA SER A 169 -5.15 9.10 17.31
C SER A 169 -5.38 10.41 16.55
N GLU A 170 -5.31 11.55 17.23
CA GLU A 170 -5.55 12.87 16.69
C GLU A 170 -4.28 13.55 16.17
N SER A 171 -3.14 12.88 16.26
CA SER A 171 -1.87 13.37 15.71
C SER A 171 -2.00 13.67 14.21
N GLU A 172 -1.30 14.73 13.78
CA GLU A 172 -1.38 15.23 12.41
C GLU A 172 -0.99 14.16 11.39
N TYR A 173 0.04 13.35 11.69
CA TYR A 173 0.49 12.27 10.83
C TYR A 173 -0.59 11.19 10.64
N VAL A 174 -1.19 10.70 11.73
CA VAL A 174 -2.23 9.65 11.67
C VAL A 174 -3.42 10.11 10.84
N LYS A 175 -3.90 11.34 11.08
CA LYS A 175 -4.97 11.96 10.28
C LYS A 175 -4.61 12.08 8.80
N CYS A 176 -3.36 12.44 8.50
CA CYS A 176 -2.89 12.55 7.12
C CYS A 176 -2.86 11.19 6.42
N VAL A 177 -2.47 10.11 7.09
CA VAL A 177 -2.48 8.76 6.51
C VAL A 177 -3.91 8.36 6.10
N TYR A 178 -4.87 8.44 7.04
CA TYR A 178 -6.27 8.13 6.74
C TYR A 178 -6.85 9.01 5.63
N ARG A 179 -6.64 10.32 5.73
CA ARG A 179 -7.12 11.28 4.73
C ARG A 179 -6.55 11.01 3.35
N MET A 180 -5.28 10.61 3.27
CA MET A 180 -4.64 10.30 2.00
C MET A 180 -5.24 9.03 1.39
N SER A 181 -5.41 7.98 2.19
CA SER A 181 -6.08 6.73 1.76
C SER A 181 -7.50 6.99 1.26
N ASP A 182 -8.27 7.85 1.94
CA ASP A 182 -9.61 8.25 1.52
C ASP A 182 -9.60 9.02 0.19
N ILE A 183 -8.70 10.00 0.05
CA ILE A 183 -8.56 10.81 -1.17
C ILE A 183 -8.20 9.92 -2.37
N VAL A 184 -7.23 9.01 -2.21
CA VAL A 184 -6.81 8.09 -3.27
C VAL A 184 -7.95 7.13 -3.63
N SER A 185 -8.59 6.53 -2.63
CA SER A 185 -9.71 5.61 -2.83
C SER A 185 -10.89 6.29 -3.52
N HIS A 186 -11.19 7.54 -3.13
CA HIS A 186 -12.22 8.34 -3.78
C HIS A 186 -11.85 8.59 -5.24
N ARG A 187 -10.63 9.07 -5.51
CA ARG A 187 -10.15 9.36 -6.87
C ARG A 187 -10.19 8.13 -7.78
N GLN A 188 -9.81 6.95 -7.26
CA GLN A 188 -9.88 5.69 -8.01
C GLN A 188 -11.32 5.34 -8.43
N ARG A 189 -12.31 5.61 -7.56
CA ARG A 189 -13.72 5.32 -7.81
C ARG A 189 -14.44 6.39 -8.64
N THR A 190 -13.88 7.58 -8.80
CA THR A 190 -14.53 8.71 -9.51
C THR A 190 -13.83 9.08 -10.82
N PRO A 191 -14.30 8.61 -11.99
CA PRO A 191 -13.66 8.83 -13.28
C PRO A 191 -13.54 10.30 -13.68
N TRP A 192 -14.46 11.16 -13.23
CA TRP A 192 -14.41 12.60 -13.49
C TRP A 192 -13.23 13.29 -12.79
N PHE A 193 -12.63 12.68 -11.75
CA PHE A 193 -11.41 13.17 -11.08
C PHE A 193 -10.13 12.52 -11.60
N TRP A 194 -10.19 11.71 -12.66
CA TRP A 194 -8.97 11.17 -13.28
C TRP A 194 -8.18 12.23 -14.04
N PRO A 195 -8.79 13.14 -14.83
CA PRO A 195 -8.05 14.25 -15.43
C PRO A 195 -7.53 15.19 -14.36
N ASP A 196 -6.22 15.41 -14.34
CA ASP A 196 -5.55 16.26 -13.34
C ASP A 196 -6.16 17.68 -13.30
N PHE A 197 -6.48 18.26 -14.45
CA PHE A 197 -7.10 19.59 -14.51
C PHE A 197 -8.38 19.68 -13.67
N ILE A 198 -9.28 18.70 -13.81
CA ILE A 198 -10.54 18.66 -13.06
C ILE A 198 -10.25 18.45 -11.57
N TYR A 199 -9.33 17.56 -11.26
CA TYR A 199 -8.93 17.25 -9.88
C TYR A 199 -8.38 18.48 -9.13
N TYR A 200 -7.58 19.31 -9.79
CA TYR A 200 -7.06 20.56 -9.22
C TYR A 200 -8.10 21.68 -9.21
N PHE A 201 -8.97 21.75 -10.22
CA PHE A 201 -10.00 22.80 -10.34
C PHE A 201 -11.00 22.75 -9.18
N PHE A 202 -11.46 21.56 -8.79
CA PHE A 202 -12.37 21.38 -7.65
C PHE A 202 -11.68 21.48 -6.27
N GLY A 203 -10.36 21.67 -6.24
CA GLY A 203 -9.59 21.88 -5.01
C GLY A 203 -9.21 20.61 -4.25
N GLU A 204 -9.69 19.43 -4.63
CA GLU A 204 -9.28 18.14 -4.06
C GLU A 204 -7.78 17.88 -4.28
N GLY A 205 -7.24 18.24 -5.46
CA GLY A 205 -5.80 18.20 -5.72
C GLY A 205 -4.97 19.04 -4.73
N LYS A 206 -5.49 20.20 -4.29
CA LYS A 206 -4.78 21.02 -3.29
C LYS A 206 -4.80 20.37 -1.90
N LYS A 207 -5.88 19.67 -1.54
CA LYS A 207 -5.97 18.93 -0.27
C LYS A 207 -5.03 17.72 -0.28
N HIS A 208 -4.99 17.01 -1.41
CA HIS A 208 -4.07 15.92 -1.66
C HIS A 208 -2.61 16.37 -1.48
N ASP A 209 -2.19 17.44 -2.16
CA ASP A 209 -0.79 17.90 -2.09
C ASP A 209 -0.38 18.38 -0.70
N LYS A 210 -1.30 19.01 0.04
CA LYS A 210 -1.04 19.40 1.44
C LYS A 210 -0.84 18.19 2.34
N THR A 211 -1.71 17.18 2.19
CA THR A 211 -1.67 15.95 2.99
C THR A 211 -0.39 15.17 2.66
N LEU A 212 -0.08 15.05 1.36
CA LEU A 212 1.12 14.41 0.85
C LEU A 212 2.40 15.05 1.39
N LYS A 213 2.48 16.38 1.39
CA LYS A 213 3.65 17.10 1.94
C LYS A 213 3.91 16.75 3.40
N ILE A 214 2.87 16.62 4.22
CA ILE A 214 3.02 16.24 5.63
C ILE A 214 3.57 14.81 5.73
N LEU A 215 3.00 13.86 4.99
CA LEU A 215 3.46 12.47 4.96
C LEU A 215 4.93 12.36 4.52
N HIS A 216 5.28 12.96 3.38
CA HIS A 216 6.65 12.97 2.87
C HIS A 216 7.62 13.69 3.79
N SER A 217 7.21 14.80 4.44
CA SER A 217 8.07 15.50 5.39
C SER A 217 8.38 14.64 6.63
N PHE A 218 7.41 13.84 7.08
CA PHE A 218 7.58 12.93 8.19
C PHE A 218 8.56 11.81 7.82
N THR A 219 8.34 11.12 6.69
CA THR A 219 9.21 10.02 6.28
C THR A 219 10.62 10.50 5.94
N TYR A 220 10.75 11.65 5.28
CA TYR A 220 12.04 12.28 5.04
C TYR A 220 12.79 12.59 6.34
N LYS A 221 12.12 13.16 7.34
CA LYS A 221 12.73 13.48 8.64
C LYS A 221 13.25 12.22 9.34
N VAL A 222 12.46 11.14 9.33
CA VAL A 222 12.88 9.87 9.95
C VAL A 222 14.07 9.25 9.21
N ILE A 223 14.04 9.23 7.88
CA ILE A 223 15.16 8.73 7.06
C ILE A 223 16.44 9.52 7.34
N LYS A 224 16.34 10.85 7.42
CA LYS A 224 17.48 11.73 7.70
C LYS A 224 18.07 11.48 9.08
N GLU A 225 17.24 11.49 10.12
CA GLU A 225 17.69 11.21 11.51
C GLU A 225 18.36 9.84 11.62
N ARG A 226 17.83 8.82 10.94
CA ARG A 226 18.40 7.46 10.94
C ARG A 226 19.71 7.37 10.17
N SER A 227 19.79 8.01 9.00
CA SER A 227 21.02 8.07 8.21
C SER A 227 22.16 8.77 8.95
N GLU A 228 21.86 9.89 9.62
CA GLU A 228 22.85 10.62 10.44
C GLU A 228 23.34 9.75 11.60
N ASN A 229 22.43 9.14 12.36
CA ASN A 229 22.78 8.23 13.46
C ASN A 229 23.66 7.05 12.99
N LEU A 230 23.38 6.48 11.81
CA LEU A 230 24.21 5.40 11.25
C LEU A 230 25.63 5.89 10.94
N SER A 231 25.77 7.09 10.37
CA SER A 231 27.09 7.65 10.03
C SER A 231 27.94 7.96 11.27
N TYR A 232 27.35 8.46 12.36
CA TYR A 232 28.04 8.66 13.64
C TYR A 232 28.57 7.35 14.23
N ILE A 233 27.81 6.27 14.07
CA ILE A 233 28.14 4.95 14.60
C ILE A 233 29.24 4.27 13.78
N GLU A 234 29.22 4.42 12.45
CA GLU A 234 30.31 3.91 11.59
C GLU A 234 31.64 4.63 11.85
N SER A 235 31.60 5.88 12.33
CA SER A 235 32.81 6.64 12.72
C SER A 235 33.35 6.31 14.12
N ASP A 236 32.56 5.68 14.99
CA ASP A 236 32.91 5.41 16.38
C ASP A 236 33.06 3.88 16.59
N SER A 237 34.30 3.40 16.51
CA SER A 237 34.67 1.98 16.34
C SER A 237 34.31 1.04 17.51
N ASP A 238 33.70 1.53 18.58
CA ASP A 238 33.46 0.79 19.84
C ASP A 238 31.97 0.57 20.20
N SER A 239 31.03 0.79 19.28
CA SER A 239 29.60 0.72 19.59
C SER A 239 28.96 -0.67 19.39
N GLU A 240 29.39 -1.66 20.20
CA GLU A 240 28.69 -2.95 20.41
C GLU A 240 27.19 -2.78 20.77
N ASN A 241 26.79 -1.59 21.22
CA ASN A 241 25.41 -1.24 21.56
C ASN A 241 24.44 -1.19 20.35
N PHE A 242 24.91 -0.99 19.11
CA PHE A 242 23.99 -0.99 17.95
C PHE A 242 23.65 -2.41 17.46
N LYS A 243 24.47 -3.41 17.77
CA LYS A 243 24.13 -4.83 17.51
C LYS A 243 22.98 -5.33 18.39
N LYS A 244 22.70 -4.67 19.51
CA LYS A 244 21.57 -4.98 20.41
C LYS A 244 20.31 -4.17 20.14
N LYS A 245 20.36 -3.16 19.27
CA LYS A 245 19.22 -2.30 18.97
C LYS A 245 18.40 -2.95 17.85
N ARG A 246 17.09 -3.12 18.06
CA ARG A 246 16.16 -3.72 17.08
C ARG A 246 16.38 -3.08 15.71
N GLN A 247 16.73 -3.88 14.72
CA GLN A 247 16.94 -3.37 13.36
C GLN A 247 15.58 -3.08 12.74
N ALA A 248 15.31 -1.82 12.41
CA ALA A 248 14.14 -1.47 11.63
C ALA A 248 14.38 -1.82 10.16
N PHE A 249 13.30 -2.03 9.40
CA PHE A 249 13.37 -2.22 7.94
C PHE A 249 14.17 -1.11 7.25
N LEU A 250 13.96 0.16 7.66
CA LEU A 250 14.72 1.31 7.18
C LEU A 250 16.24 1.17 7.43
N ASP A 251 16.67 0.61 8.56
CA ASP A 251 18.09 0.40 8.85
C ASP A 251 18.71 -0.62 7.89
N MET A 252 17.92 -1.59 7.41
CA MET A 252 18.35 -2.54 6.38
C MET A 252 18.46 -1.87 5.02
N LEU A 253 17.50 -1.03 4.64
CA LEU A 253 17.54 -0.28 3.38
C LEU A 253 18.76 0.64 3.29
N LEU A 254 19.09 1.33 4.38
CA LEU A 254 20.25 2.22 4.45
C LEU A 254 21.60 1.49 4.28
N LYS A 255 21.68 0.22 4.69
CA LYS A 255 22.87 -0.62 4.56
C LYS A 255 22.94 -1.35 3.21
N THR A 256 21.82 -1.46 2.51
CA THR A 256 21.75 -2.26 1.29
C THR A 256 22.30 -1.48 0.10
N THR A 257 23.12 -2.17 -0.69
CA THR A 257 23.63 -1.70 -1.97
C THR A 257 22.92 -2.40 -3.11
N ASP A 258 22.81 -1.70 -4.22
CA ASP A 258 22.24 -2.19 -5.46
C ASP A 258 23.16 -3.20 -6.19
N GLU A 259 22.69 -3.79 -7.28
CA GLU A 259 23.44 -4.74 -8.12
C GLU A 259 24.75 -4.16 -8.66
N ASP A 260 24.80 -2.84 -8.87
CA ASP A 260 25.98 -2.10 -9.31
C ASP A 260 26.89 -1.67 -8.13
N GLY A 261 26.60 -2.11 -6.90
CA GLY A 261 27.33 -1.74 -5.68
C GLY A 261 27.01 -0.33 -5.15
N ASN A 262 26.07 0.38 -5.78
CA ASN A 262 25.68 1.74 -5.39
C ASN A 262 24.70 1.72 -4.21
N LYS A 263 24.83 2.66 -3.26
CA LYS A 263 23.82 2.84 -2.22
C LYS A 263 22.51 3.35 -2.82
N LEU A 264 21.38 2.93 -2.25
CA LEU A 264 20.08 3.47 -2.64
C LEU A 264 20.00 4.97 -2.33
N THR A 265 19.36 5.72 -3.23
CA THR A 265 19.15 7.15 -2.99
C THR A 265 18.13 7.36 -1.87
N HIS A 266 18.17 8.52 -1.21
CA HIS A 266 17.16 8.86 -0.20
C HIS A 266 15.73 8.81 -0.75
N GLN A 267 15.54 9.18 -2.02
CA GLN A 267 14.24 9.10 -2.68
C GLN A 267 13.81 7.65 -2.85
N ASP A 268 14.69 6.76 -3.30
CA ASP A 268 14.36 5.34 -3.44
C ASP A 268 13.98 4.69 -2.11
N ILE A 269 14.70 5.03 -1.03
CA ILE A 269 14.39 4.54 0.31
C ILE A 269 13.01 5.07 0.76
N GLN A 270 12.73 6.35 0.48
CA GLN A 270 11.43 6.95 0.77
C GLN A 270 10.29 6.27 0.01
N GLU A 271 10.47 5.97 -1.28
CA GLU A 271 9.48 5.23 -2.09
C GLU A 271 9.11 3.89 -1.43
N GLU A 272 10.11 3.13 -0.97
CA GLU A 272 9.86 1.84 -0.33
C GLU A 272 9.22 2.00 1.06
N VAL A 273 9.71 2.92 1.91
CA VAL A 273 9.13 3.16 3.24
C VAL A 273 7.67 3.62 3.13
N ASP A 274 7.37 4.57 2.25
CA ASP A 274 6.00 5.04 2.02
C ASP A 274 5.11 3.90 1.49
N THR A 275 5.66 3.03 0.63
CA THR A 275 4.95 1.83 0.13
C THR A 275 4.56 0.89 1.26
N PHE A 276 5.51 0.50 2.13
CA PHE A 276 5.21 -0.40 3.25
C PHE A 276 4.24 0.22 4.26
N MET A 277 4.37 1.52 4.51
CA MET A 277 3.43 2.26 5.36
C MET A 277 2.02 2.25 4.80
N PHE A 278 1.86 2.43 3.48
CA PHE A 278 0.57 2.39 2.81
C PHE A 278 -0.03 0.98 2.78
N GLU A 279 0.73 -0.03 2.39
CA GLU A 279 0.23 -1.42 2.28
C GLU A 279 -0.32 -1.90 3.63
N VAL A 280 0.44 -1.76 4.70
CA VAL A 280 0.03 -2.27 6.02
C VAL A 280 -1.12 -1.47 6.60
N SER A 281 -1.10 -0.13 6.49
CA SER A 281 -2.20 0.70 6.98
C SER A 281 -3.47 0.51 6.14
N GLY A 282 -3.36 0.33 4.82
CA GLY A 282 -4.50 0.11 3.92
C GLY A 282 -5.13 -1.28 4.04
N GLU A 283 -4.32 -2.33 4.17
CA GLU A 283 -4.80 -3.72 4.31
C GLU A 283 -5.45 -3.98 5.68
N THR A 284 -4.95 -3.37 6.76
CA THR A 284 -5.64 -3.42 8.07
C THR A 284 -6.84 -2.47 8.16
N CYS A 285 -7.03 -1.58 7.19
CA CYS A 285 -8.18 -0.69 7.03
C CYS A 285 -9.26 -1.24 6.06
N SER A 286 -9.13 -2.44 5.51
CA SER A 286 -10.05 -2.95 4.48
C SER A 286 -10.94 -4.09 4.99
#